data_AF-A0A928RP88-F1
#
_entry.id   AF-A0A928RP88-F1
#
_cell.length_a   1.000
_cell.length_b   1.000
_cell.length_c   1.000
_cell.angle_alpha   90.00
_cell.angle_beta   90.00
_cell.angle_gamma   90.00
#
_symmetry.space_group_name_H-M   'P 1'
#
loop_
_entity.id
_entity.type
_entity.pdbx_description
1 polymer ?
#
loop_
_entity_poly.entity_id
_entity_poly.type
_entity_poly.pdbx_seq_one_letter_code
_entity_poly.pdbx_strand_id
1 'polypeptide(L)' 'MERINELLIKDKFSNLEQVAELLKEEITPLALNFFLMSKEVTVRYKREGSGYTFNVEIKADRVKPFGSKIL' A
#
# COMPACT_ATOMS: atom_id res chain seq x y z
N MET A 1 -1.88 17.55 -23.49
CA MET A 1 -2.93 16.56 -23.82
C MET A 1 -2.34 15.22 -24.24
N GLU A 2 -1.23 15.17 -25.00
CA GLU A 2 -0.59 13.90 -25.43
C GLU A 2 -0.05 13.03 -24.28
N ARG A 3 0.59 13.62 -23.26
CA ARG A 3 1.13 12.88 -22.10
C ARG A 3 0.11 12.07 -21.30
N ILE A 4 -1.14 12.55 -21.22
CA ILE A 4 -2.22 11.87 -20.50
C ILE A 4 -2.71 10.67 -21.32
N ASN A 5 -2.80 10.82 -22.64
CA ASN A 5 -3.16 9.73 -23.54
C ASN A 5 -2.07 8.65 -23.62
N GLU A 6 -0.79 8.99 -23.47
CA GLU A 6 0.31 8.01 -23.37
C GLU A 6 0.25 7.20 -22.07
N LEU A 7 -0.12 7.82 -20.95
CA LEU A 7 -0.36 7.11 -19.68
C LEU A 7 -1.55 6.14 -19.80
N LEU A 8 -2.63 6.57 -20.45
CA LEU A 8 -3.80 5.74 -20.74
C LEU A 8 -3.54 4.61 -21.76
N ILE A 9 -2.47 4.70 -22.57
CA ILE A 9 -2.03 3.62 -23.46
C ILE A 9 -1.11 2.63 -22.72
N LYS A 10 -0.34 3.11 -21.73
CA LYS A 10 0.40 2.25 -20.78
C LYS A 10 -0.53 1.43 -19.87
N ASP A 11 -1.77 1.88 -19.68
CA ASP A 11 -2.82 1.22 -18.88
C ASP A 11 -3.29 -0.15 -19.39
N LYS A 12 -2.81 -0.64 -20.55
CA LYS A 12 -3.24 -1.96 -21.06
C LYS A 12 -2.75 -3.16 -20.25
N PHE A 13 -1.82 -2.97 -19.32
CA PHE A 13 -1.52 -3.96 -18.28
C PHE A 13 -1.35 -3.22 -16.95
N SER A 14 -2.42 -3.16 -16.16
CA SER A 14 -2.34 -2.77 -14.75
C SER A 14 -1.39 -3.76 -14.07
N ASN A 15 -0.12 -3.39 -13.90
CA ASN A 15 0.85 -4.21 -13.21
C ASN A 15 0.50 -4.21 -11.71
N LEU A 16 -0.36 -5.15 -11.32
CA LEU A 16 -0.90 -5.25 -9.97
C LEU A 16 0.19 -5.45 -8.92
N GLU A 17 1.30 -6.09 -9.30
CA GLU A 17 2.49 -6.23 -8.45
C GLU A 17 3.12 -4.87 -8.20
N GLN A 18 3.31 -4.06 -9.25
CA GLN A 18 3.83 -2.70 -9.10
C GLN A 18 2.90 -1.82 -8.24
N VAL A 19 1.58 -1.95 -8.41
CA VAL A 19 0.61 -1.24 -7.56
C VAL A 19 0.71 -1.70 -6.11
N ALA A 20 0.89 -3.00 -5.86
CA ALA A 20 1.05 -3.53 -4.51
C ALA A 20 2.35 -3.05 -3.84
N GLU A 21 3.47 -3.00 -4.57
CA GLU A 21 4.73 -2.45 -4.06
C GLU A 21 4.63 -0.96 -3.76
N LEU A 22 4.02 -0.16 -4.64
CA LEU A 22 3.79 1.27 -4.37
C LEU A 22 2.91 1.48 -3.12
N LEU A 23 1.83 0.69 -2.97
CA LEU A 23 1.00 0.75 -1.77
C LEU A 23 1.76 0.36 -0.50
N LYS A 24 2.67 -0.61 -0.60
CA LYS A 24 3.54 -1.01 0.52
C LYS A 24 4.46 0.15 0.93
N GLU A 25 5.11 0.81 -0.03
CA GLU A 25 6.00 1.95 0.22
C GLU A 25 5.25 3.11 0.89
N GLU A 26 4.06 3.44 0.41
CA GLU A 26 3.23 4.54 0.94
C GLU A 26 2.68 4.24 2.34
N ILE A 27 2.25 3.00 2.60
CA ILE A 27 1.61 2.64 3.88
C ILE A 27 2.65 2.41 4.99
N THR A 28 3.84 1.92 4.65
CA THR A 28 4.90 1.62 5.64
C THR A 28 5.22 2.80 6.58
N PRO A 29 5.52 4.03 6.11
CA PRO A 29 5.79 5.15 7.02
C PRO A 29 4.57 5.53 7.87
N LEU A 30 3.36 5.41 7.33
CA LEU A 30 2.13 5.65 8.09
C LEU A 30 1.97 4.61 9.21
N ALA A 31 2.20 3.33 8.91
CA ALA A 31 2.13 2.25 9.88
C ALA A 31 3.16 2.42 11.00
N LEU A 32 4.38 2.85 10.68
CA LEU A 32 5.43 3.12 11.66
C LEU A 32 5.07 4.23 12.67
N ASN A 33 4.12 5.13 12.36
CA ASN A 33 3.64 6.12 13.33
C ASN A 33 2.83 5.49 14.47
N PHE A 34 2.16 4.38 14.21
CA PHE A 34 1.24 3.73 15.15
C PHE A 34 1.78 2.41 15.71
N PHE A 35 2.71 1.78 15.01
CA PHE A 35 3.20 0.45 15.34
C PHE A 35 4.73 0.44 15.45
N LEU A 36 5.25 -0.36 16.38
CA LEU A 36 6.65 -0.80 16.35
C LEU A 36 6.67 -2.13 15.59
N MET A 37 7.35 -2.14 14.45
CA MET A 37 7.35 -3.25 13.52
C MET A 37 8.79 -3.68 13.20
N SER A 38 9.08 -4.97 13.34
CA SER A 38 10.31 -5.61 12.88
C SER A 38 10.27 -6.04 11.42
N LYS A 39 9.08 -6.03 10.80
CA LYS A 39 8.85 -6.48 9.41
C LYS A 39 8.06 -5.43 8.62
N GLU A 40 8.25 -5.47 7.31
CA GLU A 40 7.57 -4.57 6.37
C GLU A 40 6.06 -4.90 6.24
N VAL A 41 5.30 -3.92 5.79
CA VAL A 41 3.89 -4.10 5.39
C VAL A 41 3.83 -5.08 4.23
N THR A 42 2.86 -5.99 4.24
CA THR A 42 2.60 -6.91 3.13
C THR A 42 1.33 -6.50 2.41
N VAL A 43 1.41 -6.27 1.10
CA VAL A 43 0.23 -5.98 0.27
C VAL A 43 0.00 -7.16 -0.67
N ARG A 44 -1.18 -7.79 -0.57
CA ARG A 44 -1.60 -8.87 -1.46
C ARG A 44 -2.85 -8.45 -2.21
N TYR A 45 -2.93 -8.73 -3.49
CA TYR A 45 -4.15 -8.50 -4.26
C TYR A 45 -4.82 -9.81 -4.66
N LYS A 46 -6.13 -9.74 -4.84
CA LYS A 46 -6.93 -10.81 -5.45
C LYS A 46 -7.94 -10.20 -6.42
N ARG A 47 -8.31 -10.95 -7.45
CA ARG A 47 -9.40 -10.59 -8.34
C ARG A 47 -10.71 -11.08 -7.75
N GLU A 48 -11.69 -10.19 -7.62
CA GLU A 48 -13.04 -10.51 -7.15
C GLU A 48 -14.07 -10.05 -8.20
N GLY A 49 -14.62 -11.01 -8.94
CA GLY A 49 -15.53 -10.74 -10.05
C GLY A 49 -14.88 -9.84 -11.11
N SER A 50 -15.47 -8.65 -11.31
CA SER A 50 -14.97 -7.62 -12.22
C SER A 50 -13.93 -6.68 -11.60
N GLY A 51 -13.63 -6.80 -10.31
CA GLY A 51 -12.75 -5.90 -9.58
C GLY A 51 -11.46 -6.55 -9.06
N TYR A 52 -10.61 -5.71 -8.46
CA TYR A 52 -9.40 -6.11 -7.74
C TYR A 52 -9.49 -5.63 -6.30
N THR A 53 -9.17 -6.52 -5.35
CA THR A 53 -9.16 -6.22 -3.92
C THR A 53 -7.72 -6.30 -3.42
N PHE A 54 -7.21 -5.21 -2.87
CA PHE A 54 -5.89 -5.13 -2.24
C PHE A 54 -6.04 -5.27 -0.72
N ASN A 55 -5.36 -6.24 -0.14
CA ASN A 55 -5.34 -6.54 1.28
C ASN A 55 -3.98 -6.12 1.84
N VAL A 56 -4.01 -5.25 2.84
CA VAL A 56 -2.83 -4.74 3.52
C VAL A 56 -2.72 -5.43 4.87
N GLU A 57 -1.66 -6.21 5.05
CA GLU A 57 -1.37 -6.95 6.27
C GLU A 57 -0.17 -6.28 6.97
N ILE A 58 -0.40 -5.80 8.19
CA ILE A 58 0.62 -5.18 9.03
C ILE A 58 0.88 -6.11 10.22
N LYS A 59 2.11 -6.60 10.34
CA LYS A 59 2.57 -7.34 11.53
C LYS A 59 3.43 -6.43 12.38
N ALA A 60 2.98 -6.20 13.60
CA ALA A 60 3.65 -5.36 14.57
C ALA A 60 4.03 -6.17 15.81
N ASP A 61 5.19 -5.87 16.37
CA ASP A 61 5.61 -6.42 17.65
C ASP A 61 4.91 -5.69 18.81
N ARG A 62 4.58 -4.42 18.60
CA ARG A 62 3.85 -3.60 19.58
C ARG A 62 3.01 -2.53 18.92
N VAL A 63 1.83 -2.28 19.48
CA VAL A 63 1.03 -1.08 19.18
C VAL A 63 1.51 0.06 20.07
N LYS A 64 1.88 1.20 19.47
CA LYS A 64 2.29 2.38 20.24
C LYS A 64 1.06 2.92 20.99
N PRO A 65 1.16 3.18 22.29
CA PRO A 65 0.04 3.74 23.06
C PRO A 65 -0.20 5.16 22.54
N PHE A 66 -1.21 5.34 21.68
CA PHE A 66 -1.61 6.59 21.03
C PHE A 66 -0.42 7.46 20.61
N GLY A 67 0.03 7.27 19.35
CA GLY A 67 1.17 7.94 18.72
C GLY A 67 1.40 9.31 19.33
N SER A 68 2.59 9.49 19.92
CA SER A 68 3.01 10.62 20.74
C SER A 68 2.10 11.83 20.52
N LYS A 69 1.13 12.06 21.43
CA LYS A 69 0.56 13.41 21.55
C LYS A 69 1.76 14.27 21.93
N ILE A 70 2.39 14.89 20.93
CA ILE A 70 3.25 16.02 21.14
C ILE A 70 2.29 17.09 21.66
N LEU A 71 2.23 17.22 22.99
CA LEU A 71 1.74 18.40 23.70
C LEU A 71 2.87 19.41 23.75
#